data_AF-A0A2P2NFR7-F1
#
_entry.id   AF-A0A2P2NFR7-F1
#
_cell.length_a   1.000
_cell.length_b   1.000
_cell.length_c   1.000
_cell.angle_alpha   90.00
_cell.angle_beta   90.00
_cell.angle_gamma   90.00
#
_symmetry.space_group_name_H-M   'P 1'
#
loop_
_entity.id
_entity.type
_entity.pdbx_description
1 polymer ?
#
loop_
_entity_poly.entity_id
_entity_poly.type
_entity_poly.pdbx_seq_one_letter_code
_entity_poly.pdbx_strand_id
1 'polypeptide(L)'
;MTRQRLDMFTSEEQAILSDVEHMMQLIRRIMHQSGYNDGDPLSADDQLYVLDNVFTHHPDKAVKMGSGIGHVTVSRHSSFQGSRCFYIVSTNGSKQDFSYRKCLENYIKGKYPQLAEDFIAKYFSRNRPGGHRQRTLASEGGRNE
;
A
#
# COMPACT_ATOMS: atom_id res chain seq x y z
N MET A 1 -8.44 -16.73 5.53
CA MET A 1 -8.93 -16.47 4.16
C MET A 1 -10.33 -17.03 4.04
N THR A 2 -11.24 -16.38 3.30
CA THR A 2 -12.57 -16.94 3.02
C THR A 2 -12.48 -17.90 1.84
N ARG A 3 -13.20 -19.05 1.88
CA ARG A 3 -13.23 -20.04 0.79
C ARG A 3 -13.48 -19.40 -0.58
N GLN A 4 -14.40 -18.44 -0.64
CA GLN A 4 -14.76 -17.69 -1.84
C GLN A 4 -13.60 -16.95 -2.52
N ARG A 5 -12.52 -16.59 -1.80
CA ARG A 5 -11.34 -15.96 -2.42
C ARG A 5 -10.41 -16.99 -3.08
N LEU A 6 -10.36 -18.22 -2.59
CA LEU A 6 -9.47 -19.26 -3.11
C LEU A 6 -9.93 -19.75 -4.48
N ASP A 7 -11.25 -19.85 -4.70
CA ASP A 7 -11.84 -20.30 -5.97
C ASP A 7 -11.60 -19.33 -7.15
N MET A 8 -11.11 -18.12 -6.89
CA MET A 8 -10.80 -17.11 -7.91
C MET A 8 -9.38 -17.26 -8.50
N PHE A 9 -8.52 -18.10 -7.92
CA PHE A 9 -7.11 -18.21 -8.27
C PHE A 9 -6.74 -19.64 -8.65
N THR A 10 -5.88 -19.80 -9.67
CA THR A 10 -5.31 -21.09 -10.04
C THR A 10 -4.43 -21.65 -8.93
N SER A 11 -4.09 -22.94 -8.98
CA SER A 11 -3.19 -23.56 -8.00
C SER A 11 -1.82 -22.86 -7.91
N GLU A 12 -1.31 -22.36 -9.04
CA GLU A 12 -0.06 -21.59 -9.08
C GLU A 12 -0.21 -20.20 -8.44
N GLU A 13 -1.36 -19.56 -8.65
CA GLU A 13 -1.70 -18.26 -8.04
C GLU A 13 -1.98 -18.36 -6.53
N GLN A 14 -2.33 -19.54 -5.99
CA GLN A 14 -2.60 -19.74 -4.56
C GLN A 14 -1.36 -19.54 -3.68
N ALA A 15 -0.16 -19.80 -4.19
CA ALA A 15 1.09 -19.49 -3.50
C ALA A 15 1.26 -17.96 -3.36
N ILE A 16 1.01 -17.22 -4.44
CA ILE A 16 1.03 -15.76 -4.47
C ILE A 16 -0.01 -15.19 -3.49
N LEU A 17 -1.22 -15.76 -3.51
CA LEU A 17 -2.29 -15.37 -2.59
C LEU A 17 -1.89 -15.54 -1.13
N SER A 18 -1.23 -16.64 -0.81
CA SER A 18 -0.76 -16.93 0.56
C SER A 18 0.25 -15.90 1.04
N ASP A 19 1.25 -15.58 0.23
CA ASP A 19 2.27 -14.58 0.59
C ASP A 19 1.67 -13.18 0.74
N VAL A 20 0.83 -12.77 -0.21
CA VAL A 20 0.20 -11.45 -0.21
C VAL A 20 -0.78 -11.30 0.96
N GLU A 21 -1.54 -12.33 1.30
CA GLU A 21 -2.48 -12.28 2.42
C GLU A 21 -1.77 -12.16 3.77
N HIS A 22 -0.60 -12.77 3.98
CA HIS A 22 0.16 -12.59 5.21
C HIS A 22 0.56 -11.12 5.41
N MET A 23 1.12 -10.48 4.38
CA MET A 23 1.45 -9.06 4.43
C MET A 23 0.20 -8.20 4.61
N MET A 24 -0.89 -8.52 3.91
CA MET A 24 -2.14 -7.76 3.98
C MET A 24 -2.85 -7.90 5.32
N GLN A 25 -2.74 -9.03 6.01
CA GLN A 25 -3.26 -9.17 7.38
C GLN A 25 -2.54 -8.22 8.33
N LEU A 26 -1.22 -8.16 8.27
CA LEU A 26 -0.44 -7.25 9.11
C LEU A 26 -0.70 -5.78 8.76
N ILE A 27 -0.73 -5.43 7.46
CA ILE A 27 -1.07 -4.07 7.02
C ILE A 27 -2.46 -3.67 7.54
N ARG A 28 -3.47 -4.53 7.38
CA ARG A 28 -4.83 -4.25 7.87
C ARG A 28 -4.89 -4.12 9.38
N ARG A 29 -4.12 -4.93 10.12
CA ARG A 29 -3.99 -4.81 11.57
C ARG A 29 -3.43 -3.44 11.93
N ILE A 30 -2.25 -3.08 11.41
CA ILE A 30 -1.60 -1.80 11.74
C ILE A 30 -2.48 -0.60 11.36
N MET A 31 -3.16 -0.64 10.21
CA MET A 31 -3.99 0.47 9.76
C MET A 31 -5.23 0.72 10.62
N HIS A 32 -5.85 -0.33 11.17
CA HIS A 32 -7.17 -0.24 11.81
C HIS A 32 -7.16 -0.57 13.31
N GLN A 33 -6.05 -1.07 13.86
CA GLN A 33 -5.94 -1.36 15.28
C GLN A 33 -6.04 -0.06 16.10
N SER A 34 -6.84 -0.10 17.17
CA SER A 34 -7.09 1.02 18.09
C SER A 34 -5.87 1.46 18.93
N GLY A 35 -4.70 0.86 18.70
CA GLY A 35 -3.45 1.20 19.38
C GLY A 35 -2.53 2.14 18.59
N TYR A 36 -2.83 2.43 17.32
CA TYR A 36 -2.06 3.35 16.49
C TYR A 36 -2.86 4.61 16.17
N ASN A 37 -2.50 5.72 16.81
CA ASN A 37 -3.06 7.02 16.48
C ASN A 37 -2.41 7.59 15.22
N ASP A 38 -3.12 8.50 14.56
CA ASP A 38 -2.61 9.14 13.36
C ASP A 38 -1.39 10.03 13.70
N GLY A 39 -0.22 9.67 13.15
CA GLY A 39 1.03 10.39 13.37
C GLY A 39 1.92 9.83 14.47
N ASP A 40 1.43 8.87 15.28
CA ASP A 40 2.27 8.21 16.29
C ASP A 40 3.22 7.20 15.63
N PRO A 41 4.44 7.03 16.15
CA PRO A 41 5.34 5.98 15.71
C PRO A 41 4.75 4.59 15.93
N LEU A 42 4.98 3.67 14.99
CA LEU A 42 4.63 2.26 15.19
C LEU A 42 5.53 1.60 16.25
N SER A 43 5.14 0.43 16.77
CA SER A 43 6.04 -0.35 17.63
C SER A 43 7.30 -0.77 16.87
N ALA A 44 8.40 -1.05 17.57
CA ALA A 44 9.66 -1.45 16.95
C ALA A 44 9.51 -2.67 16.02
N ASP A 45 8.77 -3.69 16.47
CA ASP A 45 8.48 -4.89 15.66
C ASP A 45 7.69 -4.56 14.39
N ASP A 46 6.65 -3.72 14.51
CA ASP A 46 5.81 -3.34 13.37
C ASP A 46 6.57 -2.44 12.39
N GLN A 47 7.44 -1.55 12.89
CA GLN A 47 8.33 -0.74 12.06
C GLN A 47 9.28 -1.64 11.26
N LEU A 48 9.97 -2.58 11.93
CA LEU A 48 10.90 -3.50 11.28
C LEU A 48 10.19 -4.34 10.21
N TYR A 49 9.03 -4.90 10.53
CA TYR A 49 8.27 -5.68 9.57
C TYR A 49 7.87 -4.84 8.35
N VAL A 50 7.32 -3.64 8.56
CA VAL A 50 6.89 -2.77 7.47
C VAL A 50 8.08 -2.36 6.61
N LEU A 51 9.24 -2.08 7.20
CA LEU A 51 10.44 -1.71 6.45
C LEU A 51 11.00 -2.87 5.61
N ASP A 52 11.12 -4.04 6.21
CA ASP A 52 11.79 -5.20 5.61
C ASP A 52 10.90 -5.97 4.64
N ASN A 53 9.58 -6.05 4.89
CA ASN A 53 8.67 -6.90 4.11
C ASN A 53 7.75 -6.10 3.18
N VAL A 54 7.55 -4.80 3.41
CA VAL A 54 6.63 -3.98 2.62
C VAL A 54 7.40 -2.88 1.88
N PHE A 55 8.01 -1.96 2.63
CA PHE A 55 8.67 -0.80 2.06
C PHE A 55 9.90 -1.16 1.22
N THR A 56 10.60 -2.25 1.53
CA THR A 56 11.75 -2.70 0.72
C THR A 56 11.39 -2.92 -0.75
N HIS A 57 10.13 -3.24 -1.05
CA HIS A 57 9.63 -3.45 -2.40
C HIS A 57 9.12 -2.17 -3.05
N HIS A 58 9.18 -1.00 -2.42
CA HIS A 58 8.73 0.23 -3.07
C HIS A 58 9.68 0.61 -4.22
N PRO A 59 9.17 0.88 -5.44
CA PRO A 59 10.03 1.22 -6.59
C PRO A 59 10.88 2.46 -6.33
N ASP A 60 10.32 3.46 -5.63
CA ASP A 60 11.02 4.68 -5.22
C ASP A 60 11.70 4.59 -3.84
N LYS A 61 12.07 3.38 -3.36
CA LYS A 61 12.68 3.19 -2.03
C LYS A 61 13.87 4.13 -1.80
N ALA A 62 14.78 4.22 -2.77
CA ALA A 62 15.98 5.06 -2.64
C ALA A 62 15.65 6.54 -2.45
N VAL A 63 14.67 7.04 -3.21
CA VAL A 63 14.20 8.44 -3.11
C VAL A 63 13.53 8.67 -1.75
N LYS A 64 12.74 7.70 -1.29
CA LYS A 64 11.99 7.78 -0.03
C LYS A 64 12.84 7.59 1.22
N MET A 65 13.93 6.86 1.12
CA MET A 65 14.91 6.74 2.21
C MET A 65 15.66 8.05 2.42
N GLY A 66 15.81 8.88 1.37
CA GLY A 66 16.40 10.22 1.47
C GLY A 66 17.69 10.23 2.30
N SER A 67 17.63 10.93 3.44
CA SER A 67 18.75 11.12 4.39
C SER A 67 18.83 10.05 5.49
N GLY A 68 17.98 9.02 5.44
CA GLY A 68 17.85 7.97 6.45
C GLY A 68 16.45 7.92 7.06
N ILE A 69 15.99 6.72 7.38
CA ILE A 69 14.68 6.48 8.03
C ILE A 69 14.84 6.71 9.53
N GLY A 70 14.03 7.62 10.08
CA GLY A 70 13.90 7.82 11.52
C GLY A 70 12.90 6.84 12.14
N HIS A 71 11.64 6.91 11.69
CA HIS A 71 10.60 5.96 12.12
C HIS A 71 9.47 5.85 11.08
N VAL A 72 8.64 4.81 11.23
CA VAL A 72 7.40 4.64 10.45
C VAL A 72 6.19 5.04 11.28
N THR A 73 5.25 5.73 10.67
CA THR A 73 3.96 6.10 11.26
C THR A 73 2.80 5.80 10.30
N VAL A 74 1.60 5.74 10.83
CA VAL A 74 0.36 5.69 10.04
C VAL A 74 -0.42 6.97 10.27
N SER A 75 -0.97 7.54 9.19
CA SER A 75 -1.81 8.73 9.30
C SER A 75 -2.87 8.74 8.22
N ARG A 76 -4.02 9.34 8.50
CA ARG A 76 -5.01 9.68 7.48
C ARG A 76 -4.41 10.63 6.44
N HIS A 77 -4.72 10.39 5.17
CA HIS A 77 -4.33 11.28 4.09
C HIS A 77 -5.17 12.57 4.15
N SER A 78 -4.53 13.74 4.04
CA SER A 78 -5.19 15.05 4.17
C SER A 78 -6.36 15.21 3.20
N SER A 79 -6.21 14.74 1.96
CA SER A 79 -7.26 14.78 0.92
C SER A 79 -8.27 13.61 0.98
N PHE A 80 -7.96 12.52 1.68
CA PHE A 80 -8.78 11.31 1.73
C PHE A 80 -8.90 10.80 3.16
N GLN A 81 -9.72 11.49 3.94
CA GLN A 81 -9.89 11.24 5.38
C GLN A 81 -10.44 9.84 5.70
N GLY A 82 -11.01 9.14 4.71
CA GLY A 82 -11.49 7.76 4.84
C GLY A 82 -10.41 6.68 4.71
N SER A 83 -9.15 7.04 4.45
CA SER A 83 -8.05 6.06 4.31
C SER A 83 -6.80 6.49 5.06
N ARG A 84 -6.24 5.55 5.84
CA ARG A 84 -4.93 5.64 6.46
C ARG A 84 -3.84 5.10 5.52
N CYS A 85 -2.69 5.76 5.52
CA CYS A 85 -1.50 5.39 4.75
C CYS A 85 -0.28 5.32 5.67
N PHE A 86 0.75 4.58 5.25
CA PHE A 86 2.03 4.59 5.92
C PHE A 86 2.84 5.82 5.51
N TYR A 87 3.64 6.31 6.44
CA TYR A 87 4.59 7.37 6.22
C TYR A 87 5.93 7.01 6.83
N ILE A 88 6.99 7.37 6.11
CA ILE A 88 8.35 7.38 6.63
C ILE A 88 8.64 8.78 7.11
N VAL A 89 9.07 8.89 8.36
CA VAL A 89 9.64 10.11 8.93
C VAL A 89 11.15 9.95 8.89
N SER A 90 11.81 10.81 8.13
CA SER A 90 13.26 10.82 7.99
C SER A 90 13.92 11.43 9.23
N THR A 91 15.21 11.18 9.41
CA THR A 91 16.01 11.75 10.52
C THR A 91 16.04 13.28 10.51
N ASN A 92 15.85 13.91 9.35
CA ASN A 92 15.72 15.36 9.19
C ASN A 92 14.31 15.90 9.47
N GLY A 93 13.37 15.06 9.92
CA GLY A 93 11.98 15.44 10.22
C GLY A 93 11.05 15.51 9.00
N SER A 94 11.55 15.32 7.78
CA SER A 94 10.70 15.24 6.59
C SER A 94 9.85 13.97 6.61
N LYS A 95 8.59 14.10 6.20
CA LYS A 95 7.61 13.01 6.18
C LYS A 95 7.18 12.71 4.75
N GLN A 96 7.23 11.44 4.36
CA GLN A 96 6.80 11.00 3.03
C GLN A 96 5.86 9.81 3.14
N ASP A 97 4.70 9.88 2.48
CA ASP A 97 3.77 8.77 2.41
C ASP A 97 4.30 7.67 1.49
N PHE A 98 3.93 6.41 1.72
CA PHE A 98 4.10 5.38 0.70
C PHE A 98 2.88 4.46 0.63
N SER A 99 2.59 4.01 -0.58
CA SER A 99 1.46 3.12 -0.81
C SER A 99 1.89 1.68 -0.65
N TYR A 100 1.35 0.99 0.36
CA TYR A 100 1.54 -0.45 0.51
C TYR A 100 1.03 -1.23 -0.72
N ARG A 101 0.07 -0.68 -1.47
CA ARG A 101 -0.40 -1.30 -2.72
C ARG A 101 0.71 -1.37 -3.76
N LYS A 102 1.44 -0.26 -3.97
CA LYS A 102 2.60 -0.23 -4.88
C LYS A 102 3.69 -1.20 -4.42
N CYS A 103 3.94 -1.28 -3.11
CA CYS A 103 4.87 -2.25 -2.52
C CYS A 103 4.48 -3.70 -2.86
N LEU A 104 3.21 -4.06 -2.66
CA LEU A 104 2.71 -5.41 -2.97
C LEU A 104 2.74 -5.70 -4.47
N GLU A 105 2.33 -4.76 -5.32
CA GLU A 105 2.40 -4.91 -6.77
C GLU A 105 3.84 -5.19 -7.23
N ASN A 106 4.82 -4.45 -6.71
CA ASN A 106 6.22 -4.66 -7.06
C ASN A 106 6.79 -5.95 -6.46
N TYR A 107 6.38 -6.34 -5.25
CA TYR A 107 6.72 -7.64 -4.66
C TYR A 107 6.26 -8.80 -5.56
N ILE A 108 4.99 -8.77 -5.97
CA ILE A 108 4.40 -9.82 -6.82
C ILE A 108 5.12 -9.86 -8.17
N LYS A 109 5.38 -8.70 -8.80
CA LYS A 109 6.12 -8.61 -10.06
C LYS A 109 7.55 -9.13 -9.96
N GLY A 110 8.22 -8.87 -8.83
CA GLY A 110 9.59 -9.35 -8.60
C GLY A 110 9.67 -10.85 -8.35
N LYS A 111 8.75 -11.41 -7.56
CA LYS A 111 8.78 -12.81 -7.13
C LYS A 111 8.07 -13.76 -8.11
N TYR A 112 7.01 -13.30 -8.77
CA TYR A 112 6.15 -14.10 -9.66
C TYR A 112 5.91 -13.41 -11.01
N PRO A 113 6.97 -13.06 -11.76
CA PRO A 113 6.85 -12.22 -12.96
C PRO A 113 5.87 -12.77 -14.02
N GLN A 114 5.77 -14.10 -14.15
CA GLN A 114 4.92 -14.75 -15.15
C GLN A 114 3.42 -14.70 -14.82
N LEU A 115 3.07 -14.61 -13.54
CA LEU A 115 1.68 -14.63 -13.06
C LEU A 115 1.25 -13.27 -12.48
N ALA A 116 2.17 -12.31 -12.42
CA ALA A 116 1.98 -11.08 -11.66
C ALA A 116 0.84 -10.22 -12.19
N GLU A 117 0.78 -9.97 -13.50
CA GLU A 117 -0.22 -9.07 -14.09
C GLU A 117 -1.65 -9.60 -13.89
N ASP A 118 -1.89 -10.88 -14.21
CA ASP A 118 -3.18 -11.53 -14.02
C ASP A 118 -3.58 -11.61 -12.54
N PHE A 119 -2.64 -11.99 -11.67
CA PHE A 119 -2.89 -12.06 -10.24
C PHE A 119 -3.21 -10.68 -9.65
N ILE A 120 -2.43 -9.64 -9.98
CA ILE A 120 -2.63 -8.26 -9.51
C ILE A 120 -4.01 -7.76 -9.96
N ALA A 121 -4.36 -7.99 -11.22
CA ALA A 121 -5.66 -7.63 -11.76
C ALA A 121 -6.79 -8.30 -10.96
N LYS A 122 -6.75 -9.62 -10.73
CA LYS A 122 -7.76 -10.33 -9.94
C LYS A 122 -7.78 -9.87 -8.48
N TYR A 123 -6.63 -9.84 -7.82
CA TYR A 123 -6.48 -9.60 -6.39
C TYR A 123 -6.89 -8.18 -5.98
N PHE A 124 -6.54 -7.19 -6.78
CA PHE A 124 -6.87 -5.79 -6.51
C PHE A 124 -8.03 -5.24 -7.33
N SER A 125 -8.60 -6.02 -8.25
CA SER A 125 -9.91 -5.69 -8.80
C SER A 125 -10.91 -5.76 -7.66
N ARG A 126 -11.35 -4.60 -7.25
CA ARG A 126 -12.51 -4.47 -6.39
C ARG A 126 -13.67 -5.04 -7.21
N ASN A 127 -14.42 -6.00 -6.67
CA ASN A 127 -15.83 -6.15 -7.01
C ASN A 127 -16.42 -4.73 -6.98
N ARG A 128 -16.53 -4.08 -8.13
CA ARG A 128 -17.28 -2.85 -8.31
C ARG A 128 -18.66 -3.28 -8.76
N PRO A 129 -19.64 -3.47 -7.87
CA PRO A 129 -21.01 -3.27 -8.30
C PRO A 129 -21.17 -1.78 -8.57
N GLY A 130 -20.97 -1.36 -9.83
CA GLY A 130 -21.20 0.02 -10.29
C GLY A 130 -20.11 1.03 -9.91
N GLY A 131 -19.62 1.78 -10.90
CA GLY A 131 -18.69 2.88 -10.65
C GLY A 131 -17.98 3.35 -11.90
N HIS A 132 -18.75 3.72 -12.92
CA HIS A 132 -18.29 4.60 -13.99
C HIS A 132 -17.98 5.96 -13.36
N ARG A 133 -16.71 6.25 -13.09
CA ARG A 133 -16.28 7.63 -12.80
C ARG A 133 -15.48 8.09 -14.00
N GLN A 134 -16.20 8.79 -14.86
CA GLN A 134 -15.68 9.53 -16.00
C GLN A 134 -14.54 10.42 -15.50
N ARG A 135 -13.40 10.26 -16.16
CA ARG A 135 -12.21 11.07 -15.98
C ARG A 135 -12.44 12.36 -16.76
N THR A 136 -12.92 13.41 -16.11
CA THR A 136 -12.77 14.76 -16.64
C THR A 136 -11.44 15.31 -16.14
N LEU A 137 -10.44 15.21 -17.03
CA LEU A 137 -9.22 15.99 -16.97
C LEU A 137 -9.56 17.46 -17.19
N ALA A 138 -8.84 18.31 -16.45
CA ALA A 138 -8.91 19.75 -16.46
C ALA A 138 -8.65 20.37 -17.84
N SER A 139 -9.20 21.56 -18.05
CA SER A 139 -8.49 22.61 -18.77
C SER A 139 -8.71 23.94 -18.07
N GLU A 140 -7.59 24.56 -17.76
CA GLU A 140 -7.42 25.89 -17.18
C GLU A 140 -7.77 27.01 -18.15
N GLY A 141 -7.89 28.23 -17.60
CA GLY A 141 -7.88 29.53 -18.29
C GLY A 141 -9.12 30.33 -17.91
N GLY A 142 -9.11 31.48 -17.26
CA GLY A 142 -8.09 32.50 -17.05
C GLY A 142 -8.67 33.88 -17.45
N ARG A 143 -8.42 34.91 -16.63
CA ARG A 143 -8.64 36.38 -16.85
C ARG A 143 -10.06 36.92 -16.56
N ASN A 144 -10.18 37.81 -15.56
CA ASN A 144 -10.25 39.28 -15.65
C ASN A 144 -11.42 39.72 -16.56
N GLU A 145 -12.42 40.43 -16.05
CA GLU A 145 -12.38 41.83 -15.59
C GLU A 145 -13.52 42.17 -14.62
#